data_AF-A0A4U9RB69-F1
#
_entry.id   AF-A0A4U9RB69-F1
#
_cell.length_a   1.000
_cell.length_b   1.000
_cell.length_c   1.000
_cell.angle_alpha   90.00
_cell.angle_beta   90.00
_cell.angle_gamma   90.00
#
_symmetry.space_group_name_H-M   'P 1'
#
loop_
_entity.id
_entity.type
_entity.pdbx_description
1 polymer ?
#
loop_
_entity_poly.entity_id
_entity_poly.type
_entity_poly.pdbx_seq_one_letter_code
_entity_poly.pdbx_strand_id
1 'polypeptide(L)'
;MNNATAYQLGIIFSIGSYNKEDARITFRHKERYFLEQLQTLFPNTIYGQEVHSGKQYVMKASINIETLDNLNWNARNSDVRKLPILEKYKDFLRAYLEIHSRFDYCTTYTGNRKYYRLRLRIYGNFNIIENINSILAIEVKTKKKSIYTTPNGKTSVLCYTNLEEIRNILKYLDGSPFNNLFWDNAYRCLNEPKKYIKN
;
A
#
# COMPACT_ATOMS: atom_id res chain seq x y z
N MET A 1 -14.36 -15.08 -6.87
CA MET A 1 -14.09 -13.71 -6.34
C MET A 1 -14.94 -12.63 -7.02
N ASN A 2 -16.02 -12.97 -7.76
CA ASN A 2 -16.77 -12.01 -8.59
C ASN A 2 -17.44 -10.85 -7.82
N ASN A 3 -17.44 -10.89 -6.48
CA ASN A 3 -17.99 -9.84 -5.61
C ASN A 3 -16.91 -9.07 -4.82
N ALA A 4 -15.62 -9.27 -5.11
CA ALA A 4 -14.55 -8.53 -4.43
C ALA A 4 -14.56 -7.06 -4.88
N THR A 5 -14.66 -6.15 -3.92
CA THR A 5 -14.49 -4.72 -4.18
C THR A 5 -13.05 -4.40 -4.56
N ALA A 6 -12.83 -3.28 -5.28
CA ALA A 6 -11.48 -2.83 -5.62
C ALA A 6 -10.60 -2.62 -4.38
N TYR A 7 -11.17 -2.17 -3.25
CA TYR A 7 -10.46 -2.06 -1.99
C TYR A 7 -9.99 -3.42 -1.45
N GLN A 8 -10.88 -4.43 -1.44
CA GLN A 8 -10.51 -5.79 -1.03
C GLN A 8 -9.45 -6.40 -1.96
N LEU A 9 -9.53 -6.14 -3.26
CA LEU A 9 -8.48 -6.52 -4.21
C LEU A 9 -7.15 -5.84 -3.86
N GLY A 10 -7.17 -4.55 -3.49
CA GLY A 10 -5.98 -3.86 -3.00
C GLY A 10 -5.35 -4.55 -1.79
N ILE A 11 -6.14 -5.05 -0.85
CA ILE A 11 -5.65 -5.85 0.29
C ILE A 11 -5.09 -7.19 -0.18
N ILE A 12 -5.81 -7.94 -1.01
CA ILE A 12 -5.38 -9.26 -1.50
C ILE A 12 -4.05 -9.16 -2.25
N PHE A 13 -3.91 -8.16 -3.11
CA PHE A 13 -2.66 -7.87 -3.84
C PHE A 13 -1.55 -7.37 -2.91
N SER A 14 -1.90 -6.78 -1.78
CA SER A 14 -0.91 -6.25 -0.85
C SER A 14 -0.31 -7.32 0.08
N ILE A 15 -1.14 -8.21 0.63
CA ILE A 15 -0.74 -9.11 1.73
C ILE A 15 -1.05 -10.59 1.48
N GLY A 16 -1.70 -10.93 0.37
CA GLY A 16 -1.98 -12.31 0.01
C GLY A 16 -0.71 -13.10 -0.29
N SER A 17 -0.62 -14.31 0.27
CA SER A 17 0.44 -15.28 0.00
C SER A 17 -0.18 -16.65 -0.25
N TYR A 18 -0.09 -17.14 -1.48
CA TYR A 18 -0.66 -18.42 -1.87
C TYR A 18 0.33 -19.56 -1.61
N ASN A 19 -0.12 -20.62 -0.93
CA ASN A 19 0.56 -21.90 -0.83
C ASN A 19 -0.06 -22.88 -1.85
N LYS A 20 0.75 -23.34 -2.80
CA LYS A 20 0.33 -24.30 -3.83
C LYS A 20 0.02 -25.68 -3.26
N GLU A 21 0.77 -26.13 -2.24
CA GLU A 21 0.62 -27.46 -1.65
C GLU A 21 -0.71 -27.59 -0.90
N ASP A 22 -1.10 -26.54 -0.17
CA ASP A 22 -2.33 -26.53 0.63
C ASP A 22 -3.54 -25.92 -0.10
N ALA A 23 -3.37 -25.46 -1.34
CA ALA A 23 -4.35 -24.69 -2.11
C ALA A 23 -5.01 -23.55 -1.32
N ARG A 24 -4.22 -22.85 -0.52
CA ARG A 24 -4.70 -21.82 0.43
C ARG A 24 -3.94 -20.52 0.26
N ILE A 25 -4.68 -19.43 0.31
CA ILE A 25 -4.10 -18.10 0.49
C ILE A 25 -4.04 -17.76 1.98
N THR A 26 -2.89 -17.26 2.41
CA THR A 26 -2.67 -16.73 3.76
C THR A 26 -2.60 -15.22 3.66
N PHE A 27 -3.42 -14.54 4.46
CA PHE A 27 -3.36 -13.11 4.70
C PHE A 27 -2.74 -12.88 6.06
N ARG A 28 -1.72 -12.01 6.13
CA ARG A 28 -1.04 -11.68 7.38
C ARG A 28 -0.76 -10.18 7.46
N HIS A 29 -1.18 -9.55 8.55
CA HIS A 29 -0.89 -8.14 8.79
C HIS A 29 -0.90 -7.79 10.29
N LYS A 30 -0.19 -6.73 10.68
CA LYS A 30 -0.17 -6.23 12.07
C LYS A 30 -1.50 -5.60 12.50
N GLU A 31 -2.20 -4.99 11.54
CA GLU A 31 -3.52 -4.39 11.75
C GLU A 31 -4.59 -5.41 11.37
N ARG A 32 -5.41 -5.82 12.34
CA ARG A 32 -6.51 -6.78 12.17
C ARG A 32 -7.54 -6.31 11.15
N TYR A 33 -7.77 -5.00 11.10
CA TYR A 33 -8.73 -4.32 10.23
C TYR A 33 -8.69 -4.85 8.77
N PHE A 34 -7.52 -5.00 8.16
CA PHE A 34 -7.45 -5.44 6.75
C PHE A 34 -7.95 -6.88 6.54
N LEU A 35 -7.80 -7.74 7.54
CA LEU A 35 -8.31 -9.11 7.47
C LEU A 35 -9.83 -9.12 7.68
N GLU A 36 -10.36 -8.24 8.53
CA GLU A 36 -11.81 -8.09 8.75
C GLU A 36 -12.52 -7.62 7.47
N GLN A 37 -11.89 -6.73 6.69
CA GLN A 37 -12.40 -6.33 5.37
C GLN A 37 -12.50 -7.51 4.39
N LEU A 38 -11.68 -8.54 4.56
CA LEU A 38 -11.71 -9.75 3.73
C LEU A 38 -12.67 -10.82 4.26
N GLN A 39 -13.18 -10.71 5.49
CA GLN A 39 -14.07 -11.73 6.07
C GLN A 39 -15.41 -11.87 5.34
N THR A 40 -15.88 -10.81 4.68
CA THR A 40 -17.09 -10.88 3.84
C THR A 40 -16.87 -11.72 2.58
N LEU A 41 -15.61 -11.90 2.14
CA LEU A 41 -15.25 -12.76 1.01
C LEU A 41 -14.84 -14.15 1.47
N PHE A 42 -14.16 -14.22 2.62
CA PHE A 42 -13.65 -15.45 3.21
C PHE A 42 -14.09 -15.50 4.68
N PRO A 43 -15.22 -16.16 5.00
CA PRO A 43 -15.77 -16.19 6.37
C PRO A 43 -14.95 -17.13 7.29
N ASN A 44 -13.64 -16.92 7.32
CA ASN A 44 -12.67 -17.68 8.09
C ASN A 44 -12.27 -16.92 9.35
N THR A 45 -11.80 -17.68 10.35
CA THR A 45 -11.36 -17.13 11.63
C THR A 45 -10.05 -16.35 11.46
N ILE A 46 -10.01 -15.14 12.03
CA ILE A 46 -8.79 -14.36 12.20
C ILE A 46 -8.20 -14.65 13.58
N TYR A 47 -6.98 -15.18 13.61
CA TYR A 47 -6.26 -15.50 14.85
C TYR A 47 -4.98 -14.65 14.98
N GLY A 48 -4.54 -14.46 16.23
CA GLY A 48 -3.27 -13.78 16.53
C GLY A 48 -2.10 -14.77 16.51
N GLN A 49 -0.95 -14.28 16.08
CA GLN A 49 0.32 -14.99 16.13
C GLN A 49 1.40 -14.03 16.65
N GLU A 50 2.05 -14.39 17.75
CA GLU A 50 3.25 -13.68 18.21
C GLU A 50 4.42 -14.04 17.29
N VAL A 51 5.09 -13.02 16.76
CA VAL A 51 6.32 -13.17 15.99
C VAL A 51 7.38 -12.22 16.55
N HIS A 52 8.63 -12.38 16.13
CA HIS A 52 9.74 -11.54 16.62
C HIS A 52 9.50 -10.04 16.45
N SER A 53 8.75 -9.63 15.41
CA SER A 53 8.39 -8.23 15.13
C SER A 53 7.12 -7.74 15.86
N GLY A 54 6.61 -8.53 16.80
CA GLY A 54 5.38 -8.26 17.56
C GLY A 54 4.17 -9.04 17.05
N LYS A 55 3.00 -8.77 17.62
CA LYS A 55 1.76 -9.47 17.27
C LYS A 55 1.36 -9.25 15.81
N GLN A 56 1.02 -10.33 15.12
CA GLN A 56 0.41 -10.30 13.79
C GLN A 56 -0.93 -11.04 13.80
N TYR A 57 -1.84 -10.62 12.93
CA TYR A 57 -3.10 -11.30 12.68
C TYR A 57 -2.99 -12.11 11.39
N VAL A 58 -3.56 -13.31 11.41
CA VAL A 58 -3.52 -14.26 10.29
C VAL A 58 -4.93 -14.75 9.98
N MET A 59 -5.24 -14.83 8.69
CA MET A 59 -6.43 -15.50 8.17
C MET A 59 -6.01 -16.37 6.99
N LYS A 60 -6.46 -17.63 6.98
CA LYS A 60 -6.24 -18.55 5.87
C LYS A 60 -7.57 -18.82 5.19
N ALA A 61 -7.57 -18.79 3.86
CA ALA A 61 -8.76 -19.06 3.06
C ALA A 61 -8.41 -20.02 1.92
N SER A 62 -9.33 -20.93 1.61
CA SER A 62 -9.24 -21.77 0.41
C SER A 62 -9.62 -20.92 -0.80
N ILE A 63 -8.81 -20.95 -1.86
CA ILE A 63 -9.08 -20.19 -3.08
C ILE A 63 -8.56 -20.95 -4.28
N ASN A 64 -9.33 -20.97 -5.36
CA ASN A 64 -8.85 -21.51 -6.64
C ASN A 64 -7.81 -20.54 -7.23
N ILE A 65 -6.63 -21.05 -7.53
CA ILE A 65 -5.54 -20.29 -8.16
C ILE A 65 -5.95 -19.69 -9.50
N GLU A 66 -6.80 -20.35 -10.28
CA GLU A 66 -7.32 -19.82 -11.55
C GLU A 66 -8.08 -18.50 -11.34
N THR A 67 -8.76 -18.36 -10.19
CA THR A 67 -9.45 -17.10 -9.87
C THR A 67 -8.46 -15.97 -9.60
N LEU A 68 -7.30 -16.28 -9.03
CA LEU A 68 -6.22 -15.31 -8.82
C LEU A 68 -5.53 -14.97 -10.15
N ASP A 69 -5.26 -15.98 -10.98
CA ASP A 69 -4.61 -15.81 -12.28
C ASP A 69 -5.47 -14.95 -13.22
N ASN A 70 -6.79 -15.15 -13.24
CA ASN A 70 -7.74 -14.32 -13.99
C ASN A 70 -7.76 -12.85 -13.55
N LEU A 71 -7.30 -12.56 -12.33
CA LEU A 71 -7.15 -11.20 -11.82
C LEU A 71 -5.76 -10.61 -12.09
N ASN A 72 -4.88 -11.31 -12.83
CA ASN A 72 -3.46 -10.99 -12.95
C ASN A 72 -2.73 -10.95 -11.59
N TRP A 73 -3.21 -11.71 -10.61
CA TRP A 73 -2.54 -11.77 -9.32
C TRP A 73 -1.23 -12.56 -9.44
N ASN A 74 -0.13 -11.97 -8.98
CA ASN A 74 1.15 -12.65 -8.85
C ASN A 74 1.55 -12.72 -7.38
N ALA A 75 2.25 -13.80 -7.04
CA ALA A 75 2.77 -14.01 -5.70
C ALA A 75 3.62 -12.82 -5.26
N ARG A 76 3.62 -12.55 -3.95
CA ARG A 76 4.31 -11.40 -3.35
C ARG A 76 5.80 -11.33 -3.73
N ASN A 77 6.45 -12.49 -3.89
CA ASN A 77 7.89 -12.60 -4.17
C ASN A 77 8.20 -12.80 -5.67
N SER A 78 7.22 -12.68 -6.56
CA SER A 78 7.44 -12.77 -8.01
C SER A 78 8.26 -11.57 -8.51
N ASP A 79 9.14 -11.82 -9.50
CA ASP A 79 9.96 -10.77 -10.14
C ASP A 79 9.11 -9.71 -10.83
N VAL A 80 7.99 -10.15 -11.41
CA VAL A 80 6.98 -9.30 -12.02
C VAL A 80 5.68 -9.44 -11.24
N ARG A 81 5.12 -8.31 -10.84
CA ARG A 81 3.79 -8.24 -10.27
C ARG A 81 2.96 -7.23 -11.05
N LYS A 82 1.85 -7.71 -11.62
CA LYS A 82 0.91 -6.86 -12.35
C LYS A 82 -0.14 -6.30 -11.41
N LEU A 83 -0.74 -5.18 -11.80
CA LEU A 83 -1.99 -4.72 -11.20
C LEU A 83 -3.17 -5.53 -11.76
N PRO A 84 -4.27 -5.70 -11.00
CA PRO A 84 -5.50 -6.22 -11.57
C PRO A 84 -6.06 -5.24 -12.59
N ILE A 85 -6.73 -5.74 -13.62
CA ILE A 85 -7.41 -4.88 -14.59
C ILE A 85 -8.69 -4.36 -13.94
N LEU A 86 -8.75 -3.05 -13.70
CA LEU A 86 -9.87 -2.36 -13.08
C LEU A 86 -10.28 -1.15 -13.93
N GLU A 87 -11.58 -0.84 -13.95
CA GLU A 87 -12.10 0.40 -14.55
C GLU A 87 -11.62 1.63 -13.76
N LYS A 88 -11.64 1.55 -12.43
CA LYS A 88 -11.22 2.61 -11.52
C LYS A 88 -10.29 2.07 -10.44
N TYR A 89 -9.13 2.70 -10.30
CA TYR A 89 -8.09 2.27 -9.36
C TYR A 89 -8.16 2.95 -7.99
N LYS A 90 -9.01 3.97 -7.81
CA LYS A 90 -9.09 4.76 -6.57
C LYS A 90 -9.09 3.91 -5.30
N ASP A 91 -10.05 3.00 -5.18
CA ASP A 91 -10.23 2.19 -3.96
C ASP A 91 -9.14 1.11 -3.82
N PHE A 92 -8.68 0.55 -4.94
CA PHE A 92 -7.53 -0.36 -4.93
C PHE A 92 -6.27 0.34 -4.40
N LEU A 93 -6.00 1.56 -4.90
CA LEU A 93 -4.85 2.35 -4.47
C LEU A 93 -4.98 2.80 -3.03
N ARG A 94 -6.21 3.06 -2.53
CA ARG A 94 -6.43 3.38 -1.11
C ARG A 94 -5.91 2.25 -0.24
N ALA A 95 -6.40 1.02 -0.42
CA ALA A 95 -5.93 -0.13 0.33
C ALA A 95 -4.42 -0.38 0.16
N TYR A 96 -3.93 -0.28 -1.08
CA TYR A 96 -2.50 -0.52 -1.35
C TYR A 96 -1.61 0.49 -0.62
N LEU A 97 -1.94 1.78 -0.65
CA LEU A 97 -1.15 2.82 0.03
C LEU A 97 -1.31 2.74 1.55
N GLU A 98 -2.49 2.41 2.06
CA GLU A 98 -2.68 2.20 3.50
C GLU A 98 -1.76 1.11 4.07
N ILE A 99 -1.44 0.09 3.25
CA ILE A 99 -0.58 -1.04 3.64
C ILE A 99 0.90 -0.78 3.33
N HIS A 100 1.19 -0.28 2.13
CA HIS A 100 2.55 -0.23 1.57
C HIS A 100 3.14 1.17 1.50
N SER A 101 2.55 2.16 2.18
CA SER A 101 3.11 3.50 2.23
C SER A 101 3.46 3.95 3.63
N ARG A 102 4.30 4.99 3.70
CA ARG A 102 4.73 5.60 4.95
C ARG A 102 4.91 7.10 4.77
N PHE A 103 4.43 7.85 5.75
CA PHE A 103 4.80 9.24 5.95
C PHE A 103 6.05 9.33 6.82
N ASP A 104 7.04 10.07 6.33
CA ASP A 104 8.26 10.38 7.06
C ASP A 104 8.78 11.76 6.65
N TYR A 105 9.99 12.10 7.08
CA TYR A 105 10.61 13.36 6.69
C TYR A 105 11.93 13.14 5.97
N CYS A 106 12.19 13.94 4.95
CA CYS A 106 13.50 14.04 4.30
C CYS A 106 14.20 15.33 4.71
N THR A 107 15.52 15.27 4.91
CA THR A 107 16.36 16.45 5.10
C THR A 107 16.30 17.33 3.86
N THR A 108 16.16 18.63 4.04
CA THR A 108 16.18 19.66 2.99
C THR A 108 16.90 20.89 3.52
N TYR A 109 17.37 21.74 2.61
CA TYR A 109 18.09 22.96 2.95
C TYR A 109 17.43 24.16 2.27
N THR A 110 17.40 25.29 2.97
CA THR A 110 17.07 26.61 2.40
C THR A 110 18.21 27.55 2.77
N GLY A 111 19.06 27.86 1.80
CA GLY A 111 20.40 28.40 2.08
C GLY A 111 21.16 27.45 3.01
N ASN A 112 21.73 27.99 4.08
CA ASN A 112 22.46 27.21 5.09
C ASN A 112 21.55 26.62 6.19
N ARG A 113 20.23 26.82 6.13
CA ARG A 113 19.31 26.32 7.14
C ARG A 113 18.79 24.93 6.78
N LYS A 114 19.11 23.95 7.62
CA LYS A 114 18.58 22.58 7.54
C LYS A 114 17.17 22.53 8.11
N TYR A 115 16.27 21.88 7.39
CA TYR A 115 14.92 21.56 7.86
C TYR A 115 14.49 20.19 7.32
N TYR A 116 13.46 19.63 7.93
CA TYR A 116 12.85 18.37 7.54
C TYR A 116 11.54 18.65 6.83
N ARG A 117 11.36 18.06 5.65
CA ARG A 117 10.14 18.17 4.85
C ARG A 117 9.41 16.85 4.80
N LEU A 118 8.08 16.90 4.93
CA LEU A 118 7.22 15.73 4.80
C LEU A 118 7.46 15.01 3.47
N ARG A 119 7.48 13.68 3.54
CA ARG A 119 7.62 12.78 2.41
C ARG A 119 6.63 11.63 2.56
N LEU A 120 5.93 11.32 1.48
CA LEU A 120 5.17 10.08 1.31
C LEU A 120 6.04 9.11 0.50
N ARG A 121 6.31 7.94 1.05
CA ARG A 121 7.00 6.83 0.37
C ARG A 121 6.02 5.69 0.14
N ILE A 122 5.97 5.18 -1.08
CA ILE A 122 5.14 4.03 -1.48
C ILE A 122 6.09 2.91 -1.91
N TYR A 123 5.89 1.72 -1.35
CA TYR A 123 6.75 0.54 -1.52
C TYR A 123 6.07 -0.54 -2.35
N GLY A 124 6.83 -1.31 -3.11
CA GLY A 124 6.28 -2.40 -3.91
C GLY A 124 7.30 -3.02 -4.87
N ASN A 125 6.86 -3.97 -5.68
CA ASN A 125 7.62 -4.40 -6.85
C ASN A 125 7.71 -3.26 -7.87
N PHE A 126 8.79 -3.18 -8.64
CA PHE A 126 9.01 -2.12 -9.64
C PHE A 126 7.79 -1.91 -10.55
N ASN A 127 7.23 -2.99 -11.11
CA ASN A 127 6.13 -2.92 -12.05
C ASN A 127 4.85 -2.35 -11.41
N ILE A 128 4.52 -2.77 -10.19
CA ILE A 128 3.40 -2.19 -9.44
C ILE A 128 3.65 -0.69 -9.24
N ILE A 129 4.86 -0.32 -8.80
CA ILE A 129 5.19 1.06 -8.47
C ILE A 129 5.19 1.96 -9.70
N GLU A 130 5.63 1.45 -10.85
CA GLU A 130 5.55 2.16 -12.13
C GLU A 130 4.12 2.41 -12.59
N ASN A 131 3.25 1.40 -12.45
CA ASN A 131 1.83 1.55 -12.75
C ASN A 131 1.17 2.56 -11.80
N ILE A 132 1.44 2.48 -10.48
CA ILE A 132 0.92 3.44 -9.50
C ILE A 132 1.38 4.86 -9.84
N ASN A 133 2.66 5.06 -10.17
CA ASN A 133 3.22 6.36 -10.57
C ASN A 133 2.48 6.92 -11.80
N SER A 134 2.18 6.07 -12.79
CA SER A 134 1.46 6.46 -14.00
C SER A 134 0.00 6.82 -13.71
N ILE A 135 -0.70 6.01 -12.90
CA ILE A 135 -2.08 6.30 -12.48
C ILE A 135 -2.14 7.62 -11.71
N LEU A 136 -1.24 7.84 -10.74
CA LEU A 136 -1.20 9.09 -9.97
C LEU A 136 -0.81 10.31 -10.83
N ALA A 137 -0.03 10.11 -11.89
CA ALA A 137 0.28 11.19 -12.82
C ALA A 137 -0.95 11.61 -13.65
N ILE A 138 -1.80 10.65 -14.03
CA ILE A 138 -3.00 10.89 -14.83
C ILE A 138 -4.16 11.39 -13.95
N GLU A 139 -4.53 10.60 -12.95
CA GLU A 139 -5.74 10.80 -12.13
C GLU A 139 -5.59 11.97 -11.15
N VAL A 140 -4.38 12.15 -10.60
CA VAL A 140 -4.10 13.16 -9.56
C VAL A 140 -3.27 14.32 -10.12
N LYS A 141 -2.89 14.27 -11.40
CA LYS A 141 -2.06 15.29 -12.08
C LYS A 141 -0.72 15.54 -11.37
N THR A 142 -0.15 14.50 -10.75
CA THR A 142 1.20 14.58 -10.17
C THR A 142 2.27 14.51 -11.27
N LYS A 143 3.47 15.02 -11.01
CA LYS A 143 4.59 14.77 -11.92
C LYS A 143 5.05 13.31 -11.78
N LYS A 144 5.25 12.61 -12.90
CA LYS A 144 5.87 11.29 -12.91
C LYS A 144 7.23 11.35 -12.20
N LYS A 145 7.43 10.53 -11.17
CA LYS A 145 8.66 10.54 -10.37
C LYS A 145 9.62 9.45 -10.83
N SER A 146 10.90 9.65 -10.53
CA SER A 146 11.89 8.56 -10.60
C SER A 146 11.60 7.52 -9.52
N ILE A 147 11.73 6.25 -9.89
CA ILE A 147 11.54 5.10 -8.99
C ILE A 147 12.92 4.64 -8.54
N TYR A 148 13.09 4.46 -7.22
CA TYR A 148 14.32 3.92 -6.65
C TYR A 148 14.13 2.45 -6.31
N THR A 149 14.97 1.57 -6.85
CA THR A 149 15.00 0.15 -6.45
C THR A 149 16.06 -0.07 -5.39
N THR A 150 15.69 -0.77 -4.31
CA THR A 150 16.59 -1.08 -3.20
C THR A 150 17.71 -2.01 -3.65
N PRO A 151 18.87 -2.03 -2.96
CA PRO A 151 20.02 -2.84 -3.37
C PRO A 151 19.74 -4.34 -3.53
N ASN A 152 18.72 -4.88 -2.84
CA ASN A 152 18.29 -6.28 -2.99
C ASN A 152 17.57 -6.59 -4.32
N GLY A 153 17.33 -5.59 -5.18
CA GLY A 153 16.65 -5.73 -6.48
C GLY A 153 15.15 -6.01 -6.44
N LYS A 154 14.55 -6.24 -5.26
CA LYS A 154 13.16 -6.74 -5.14
C LYS A 154 12.14 -5.67 -4.77
N THR A 155 12.55 -4.67 -4.00
CA THR A 155 11.65 -3.60 -3.54
C THR A 155 12.00 -2.30 -4.24
N SER A 156 10.98 -1.62 -4.75
CA SER A 156 11.07 -0.29 -5.32
C SER A 156 10.27 0.70 -4.49
N VAL A 157 10.69 1.96 -4.53
CA VAL A 157 10.15 3.05 -3.73
C VAL A 157 9.83 4.24 -4.64
N LEU A 158 8.61 4.73 -4.52
CA LEU A 158 8.13 5.97 -5.12
C LEU A 158 7.99 7.04 -4.04
N CYS A 159 8.60 8.20 -4.25
CA CYS A 159 8.67 9.27 -3.25
C CYS A 159 7.98 10.54 -3.73
N TYR A 160 7.01 11.02 -2.95
CA TYR A 160 6.41 12.35 -3.10
C TYR A 160 6.87 13.25 -1.96
N THR A 161 7.36 14.44 -2.29
CA THR A 161 7.87 15.42 -1.32
C THR A 161 7.28 16.82 -1.53
N ASN A 162 6.53 17.03 -2.60
CA ASN A 162 5.73 18.23 -2.77
C ASN A 162 4.46 18.09 -1.93
N LEU A 163 4.22 19.03 -1.03
CA LEU A 163 3.11 18.98 -0.09
C LEU A 163 1.75 18.97 -0.79
N GLU A 164 1.61 19.70 -1.90
CA GLU A 164 0.37 19.79 -2.65
C GLU A 164 0.08 18.49 -3.40
N GLU A 165 1.10 17.85 -3.98
CA GLU A 165 0.94 16.49 -4.55
C GLU A 165 0.51 15.49 -3.48
N ILE A 166 1.10 15.53 -2.28
CA ILE A 166 0.73 14.64 -1.17
C ILE A 166 -0.74 14.87 -0.77
N ARG A 167 -1.18 16.13 -0.65
CA ARG A 167 -2.57 16.46 -0.34
C ARG A 167 -3.54 15.99 -1.42
N ASN A 168 -3.20 16.19 -2.69
CA ASN A 168 -4.03 15.76 -3.80
C ASN A 168 -4.12 14.24 -3.91
N ILE A 169 -3.04 13.52 -3.64
CA ILE A 169 -3.06 12.05 -3.53
C ILE A 169 -4.02 11.63 -2.43
N LEU A 170 -3.90 12.20 -1.23
CA LEU A 170 -4.79 11.84 -0.12
C LEU A 170 -6.25 12.20 -0.39
N LYS A 171 -6.51 13.35 -1.00
CA LYS A 171 -7.87 13.75 -1.42
C LYS A 171 -8.45 12.79 -2.46
N TYR A 172 -7.65 12.37 -3.45
CA TYR A 172 -8.10 11.39 -4.45
C TYR A 172 -8.49 10.07 -3.79
N LEU A 173 -7.68 9.61 -2.83
CA LEU A 173 -7.87 8.35 -2.13
C LEU A 173 -8.99 8.40 -1.10
N ASP A 174 -9.40 9.56 -0.61
CA ASP A 174 -10.43 9.69 0.42
C ASP A 174 -11.72 8.94 0.06
N GLY A 175 -12.33 8.26 1.03
CA GLY A 175 -13.51 7.42 0.86
C GLY A 175 -13.51 6.21 1.78
N SER A 176 -14.56 5.39 1.66
CA SER A 176 -14.75 4.18 2.47
C SER A 176 -14.68 2.90 1.62
N PRO A 177 -14.27 1.77 2.20
CA PRO A 177 -13.72 1.62 3.56
C PRO A 177 -12.28 2.18 3.66
N PHE A 178 -11.78 2.42 4.88
CA PHE A 178 -10.45 2.96 5.14
C PHE A 178 -9.87 2.57 6.52
N ASN A 179 -8.54 2.53 6.64
CA ASN A 179 -7.85 2.25 7.90
C ASN A 179 -7.60 3.52 8.73
N ASN A 180 -8.30 3.71 9.86
CA ASN A 180 -8.17 4.90 10.71
C ASN A 180 -6.72 5.24 11.09
N LEU A 181 -5.92 4.25 11.50
CA LEU A 181 -4.53 4.48 11.94
C LEU A 181 -3.65 5.09 10.84
N PHE A 182 -3.87 4.68 9.59
CA PHE A 182 -3.19 5.28 8.45
C PHE A 182 -3.57 6.76 8.28
N TRP A 183 -4.86 7.07 8.29
CA TRP A 183 -5.38 8.41 8.05
C TRP A 183 -5.07 9.37 9.19
N ASP A 184 -5.17 8.93 10.44
CA ASP A 184 -4.77 9.72 11.62
C ASP A 184 -3.29 10.10 11.52
N ASN A 185 -2.43 9.15 11.13
CA ASN A 185 -1.02 9.42 10.90
C ASN A 185 -0.79 10.37 9.72
N ALA A 186 -1.55 10.24 8.63
CA ALA A 186 -1.48 11.12 7.48
C ALA A 186 -1.84 12.57 7.87
N TYR A 187 -2.95 12.78 8.57
CA TYR A 187 -3.40 14.09 9.00
C TYR A 187 -2.43 14.74 10.00
N ARG A 188 -1.93 13.96 10.97
CA ARG A 188 -0.90 14.44 11.90
C ARG A 188 0.36 14.91 11.15
N CYS A 189 0.81 14.15 10.16
CA CYS A 189 1.96 14.52 9.34
C CYS A 189 1.70 15.76 8.46
N LEU A 190 0.48 15.90 7.92
CA LEU A 190 0.07 17.06 7.12
C LEU A 190 -0.04 18.36 7.93
N ASN A 191 -0.38 18.27 9.22
CA ASN A 191 -0.42 19.40 10.15
C ASN A 191 0.99 19.91 10.52
N GLU A 192 2.00 19.05 10.45
CA GLU A 192 3.40 19.40 10.67
C GLU A 192 4.27 19.09 9.44
N PRO A 193 4.04 19.73 8.27
CA PRO A 193 4.69 19.32 7.03
C PRO A 193 6.17 19.72 6.95
N LYS A 194 6.62 20.60 7.85
CA LYS A 194 8.01 21.02 8.01
C LYS A 194 8.40 20.96 9.48
N LYS A 195 9.62 20.47 9.76
CA LYS A 195 10.22 20.53 11.11
C LYS A 195 11.57 21.22 11.02
N TYR A 196 11.76 22.25 11.83
CA TYR A 196 13.03 22.95 11.95
C TYR A 196 13.86 22.30 13.06
N ILE A 197 15.17 22.23 12.87
CA ILE A 197 16.07 21.83 13.95
C ILE A 197 16.07 22.98 14.95
N LYS A 198 15.68 22.71 16.20
CA LYS A 198 15.92 23.66 17.29
C LYS A 198 17.43 23.69 17.50
N ASN A 199 18.01 24.88 17.38
CA ASN A 199 19.41 25.13 17.74
C ASN A 199 19.63 24.81 19.22
#